data_AF-A0A955YHB7-F1
#
_entry.id   AF-A0A955YHB7-F1
#
_cell.length_a   1.000
_cell.length_b   1.000
_cell.length_c   1.000
_cell.angle_alpha   90.00
_cell.angle_beta   90.00
_cell.angle_gamma   90.00
#
_symmetry.space_group_name_H-M   'P 1'
#
loop_
_entity.id
_entity.type
_entity.pdbx_description
1 polymer ?
#
loop_
_entity_poly.entity_id
_entity_poly.type
_entity_poly.pdbx_seq_one_letter_code
_entity_poly.pdbx_strand_id
1 'polypeptide(L)'
;MSVLVAGVGMVCFAFERDPLSALRLGELGGTCLALGGVCEDDAAGVVLDANKRVVYARGPGGEVIGRQLVALSEDGRLVCHPVYPESVEDVLGDAFECFDHDLSDFLGIPLVRTDDYERASILSRRLWDDGVWPRLTRNAWVR
;
A
#
# COMPACT_ATOMS: atom_id res chain seq x y z
N MET A 1 3.99 -11.95 5.10
CA MET A 1 5.33 -11.88 5.71
C MET A 1 5.18 -11.48 7.17
N SER A 2 6.01 -12.00 8.07
CA SER A 2 6.02 -11.55 9.47
C SER A 2 7.42 -11.09 9.87
N VAL A 3 7.50 -9.94 10.55
CA VAL A 3 8.77 -9.34 10.96
C VAL A 3 8.67 -8.80 12.39
N LEU A 4 9.76 -8.85 13.13
CA LEU A 4 9.84 -8.25 14.46
C LEU A 4 10.16 -6.75 14.31
N VAL A 5 9.24 -5.89 14.76
CA VAL A 5 9.41 -4.43 14.75
C VAL A 5 9.66 -3.92 16.16
N ALA A 6 10.74 -3.14 16.35
CA ALA A 6 11.08 -2.56 17.64
C ALA A 6 9.94 -1.64 18.14
N GLY A 7 9.55 -1.79 19.41
CA GLY A 7 8.46 -1.00 20.02
C GLY A 7 7.04 -1.47 19.68
N VAL A 8 6.87 -2.43 18.76
CA VAL A 8 5.55 -2.97 18.37
C VAL A 8 5.45 -4.47 18.66
N GLY A 9 6.46 -5.25 18.29
CA GLY A 9 6.44 -6.71 18.38
C GLY A 9 6.36 -7.38 17.00
N MET A 10 5.81 -8.60 16.95
CA MET A 10 5.65 -9.33 15.70
C MET A 10 4.55 -8.69 14.85
N VAL A 11 4.90 -8.21 13.66
CA VAL A 11 3.97 -7.58 12.72
C VAL A 11 3.79 -8.49 11.51
N CYS A 12 2.55 -8.73 11.12
CA CYS A 12 2.19 -9.52 9.94
C CYS A 12 1.71 -8.61 8.79
N PHE A 13 2.41 -8.67 7.67
CA PHE A 13 2.07 -8.00 6.42
C PHE A 13 1.37 -8.98 5.48
N ALA A 14 0.15 -8.65 5.08
CA ALA A 14 -0.63 -9.47 4.16
C ALA A 14 -1.62 -8.63 3.35
N PHE A 15 -1.84 -9.07 2.10
CA PHE A 15 -2.97 -8.59 1.31
C PHE A 15 -4.28 -8.84 2.03
N GLU A 16 -5.15 -7.82 2.05
CA GLU A 16 -6.51 -8.02 2.53
C GLU A 16 -7.31 -8.90 1.56
N ARG A 17 -8.08 -9.81 2.15
CA ARG A 17 -8.94 -10.76 1.45
C ARG A 17 -10.40 -10.62 1.87
N ASP A 18 -10.68 -10.04 3.02
CA ASP A 18 -12.03 -9.68 3.42
C ASP A 18 -12.44 -8.35 2.74
N PRO A 19 -13.40 -8.37 1.79
CA PRO A 19 -13.84 -7.15 1.13
C PRO A 19 -14.46 -6.14 2.09
N LEU A 20 -15.03 -6.58 3.23
CA LEU A 20 -15.58 -5.65 4.22
C LEU A 20 -14.47 -4.90 4.96
N SER A 21 -13.39 -5.59 5.34
CA SER A 21 -12.19 -4.95 5.87
C SER A 21 -11.56 -3.99 4.85
N ALA A 22 -11.46 -4.41 3.58
CA ALA A 22 -10.92 -3.56 2.51
C ALA A 22 -11.78 -2.30 2.27
N LEU A 23 -13.11 -2.38 2.30
CA LEU A 23 -13.99 -1.20 2.22
C LEU A 23 -13.75 -0.19 3.35
N ARG A 24 -13.20 -0.64 4.48
CA ARG A 24 -12.87 0.20 5.64
C ARG A 24 -11.45 0.74 5.62
N LEU A 25 -10.72 0.64 4.50
CA LEU A 25 -9.32 1.08 4.43
C LEU A 25 -9.12 2.56 4.76
N GLY A 26 -10.15 3.37 4.51
CA GLY A 26 -10.15 4.78 4.85
C GLY A 26 -10.19 5.02 6.35
N GLU A 27 -11.06 4.29 7.05
CA GLU A 27 -11.22 4.35 8.50
C GLU A 27 -9.98 3.80 9.22
N LEU A 28 -9.50 2.63 8.76
CA LEU A 28 -8.34 1.95 9.35
C LEU A 28 -7.02 2.67 9.07
N GLY A 29 -6.93 3.38 7.95
CA GLY A 29 -5.76 4.19 7.59
C GLY A 29 -5.85 5.66 7.95
N GLY A 30 -6.99 6.14 8.47
CA GLY A 30 -7.22 7.56 8.79
C GLY A 30 -7.12 8.49 7.57
N THR A 31 -7.73 8.12 6.44
CA THR A 31 -7.61 8.86 5.16
C THR A 31 -8.96 9.31 4.59
N CYS A 32 -8.93 10.17 3.56
CA CYS A 32 -10.13 10.67 2.85
C CYS A 32 -11.00 9.60 2.17
N LEU A 33 -10.55 8.33 2.15
CA LEU A 33 -11.30 7.16 1.71
C LEU A 33 -12.31 6.67 2.75
N ALA A 34 -12.35 7.26 3.95
CA ALA A 34 -13.32 6.92 4.99
C ALA A 34 -14.72 7.38 4.58
N LEU A 35 -15.77 6.75 5.14
CA LEU A 35 -17.15 7.19 4.93
C LEU A 35 -17.33 8.67 5.29
N GLY A 36 -17.93 9.44 4.39
CA GLY A 36 -18.09 10.89 4.48
C GLY A 36 -16.86 11.71 4.03
N GLY A 37 -15.79 11.05 3.57
CA GLY A 37 -14.61 11.67 3.00
C GLY A 37 -14.78 12.05 1.53
N VAL A 38 -13.88 12.90 1.02
CA VAL A 38 -13.95 13.43 -0.37
C VAL A 38 -13.67 12.38 -1.46
N CYS A 39 -13.16 11.20 -1.09
CA CYS A 39 -12.84 10.09 -1.98
C CYS A 39 -13.43 8.77 -1.46
N GLU A 40 -14.59 8.81 -0.77
CA GLU A 40 -15.19 7.61 -0.17
C GLU A 40 -15.53 6.50 -1.19
N ASP A 41 -15.83 6.87 -2.44
CA ASP A 41 -16.14 5.96 -3.54
C ASP A 41 -14.92 5.18 -4.04
N ASP A 42 -13.72 5.72 -3.87
CA ASP A 42 -12.48 5.03 -4.24
C ASP A 42 -12.20 3.80 -3.36
N ALA A 43 -12.79 3.72 -2.16
CA ALA A 43 -12.73 2.49 -1.35
C ALA A 43 -13.42 1.32 -2.07
N ALA A 44 -14.55 1.57 -2.73
CA ALA A 44 -15.21 0.58 -3.57
C ALA A 44 -14.36 0.25 -4.80
N GLY A 45 -13.72 1.26 -5.41
CA GLY A 45 -12.80 1.04 -6.53
C GLY A 45 -11.61 0.15 -6.18
N VAL A 46 -11.01 0.28 -4.99
CA VAL A 46 -9.93 -0.60 -4.50
C VAL A 46 -10.43 -2.03 -4.23
N VAL A 47 -11.66 -2.18 -3.72
CA VAL A 47 -12.23 -3.51 -3.45
C VAL A 47 -12.58 -4.25 -4.74
N LEU A 48 -13.07 -3.52 -5.74
CA LEU A 48 -13.53 -4.08 -7.01
C LEU A 48 -12.41 -4.26 -8.02
N ASP A 49 -11.45 -3.34 -8.09
CA ASP A 49 -10.36 -3.42 -9.08
C ASP A 49 -9.35 -4.51 -8.68
N ALA A 50 -9.07 -5.41 -9.63
CA ALA A 50 -8.15 -6.51 -9.38
C ALA A 50 -6.69 -6.04 -9.26
N ASN A 51 -6.34 -4.89 -9.85
CA ASN A 51 -4.97 -4.41 -9.87
C ASN A 51 -4.58 -3.67 -8.59
N LYS A 52 -5.44 -2.80 -8.06
CA LYS A 52 -5.12 -1.97 -6.88
C LYS A 52 -5.54 -2.69 -5.60
N ARG A 53 -4.58 -3.20 -4.84
CA ARG A 53 -4.82 -4.04 -3.66
C ARG A 53 -4.31 -3.39 -2.39
N VAL A 54 -4.97 -3.63 -1.27
CA VAL A 54 -4.53 -3.19 0.06
C VAL A 54 -3.72 -4.28 0.76
N VAL A 55 -2.59 -3.88 1.33
CA VAL A 55 -1.77 -4.66 2.26
C VAL A 55 -1.93 -4.04 3.64
N TYR A 56 -2.26 -4.87 4.64
CA TYR A 56 -2.29 -4.43 6.04
C TYR A 56 -1.10 -4.98 6.81
N ALA A 57 -0.53 -4.12 7.65
CA ALA A 57 0.31 -4.49 8.77
C ALA A 57 -0.57 -4.75 9.98
N ARG A 58 -0.50 -5.96 10.54
CA ARG A 58 -1.22 -6.36 11.75
C ARG A 58 -0.27 -6.58 12.90
N GLY A 59 -0.52 -5.95 14.03
CA GLY A 59 0.27 -6.14 15.25
C GLY A 59 0.01 -7.51 15.91
N PRO A 60 0.64 -7.77 17.07
CA PRO A 60 0.58 -9.06 17.75
C PRO A 60 -0.83 -9.51 18.15
N GLY A 61 -1.75 -8.56 18.40
CA GLY A 61 -3.15 -8.83 18.72
C GLY A 61 -4.05 -9.03 17.50
N GLY A 62 -3.49 -8.92 16.28
CA GLY A 62 -4.23 -9.00 15.02
C GLY A 62 -4.88 -7.67 14.58
N GLU A 63 -4.72 -6.61 15.36
CA GLU A 63 -5.19 -5.27 15.04
C GLU A 63 -4.42 -4.69 13.85
N VAL A 64 -5.13 -3.97 12.98
CA VAL A 64 -4.50 -3.24 11.87
C VAL A 64 -3.80 -2.01 12.45
N ILE A 65 -2.48 -1.94 12.25
CA ILE A 65 -1.62 -0.85 12.72
C ILE A 65 -1.05 -0.01 11.59
N GLY A 66 -1.24 -0.44 10.34
CA GLY A 66 -0.83 0.30 9.16
C GLY A 66 -1.33 -0.37 7.89
N ARG A 67 -1.33 0.38 6.79
CA ARG A 67 -1.73 -0.09 5.46
C ARG A 67 -0.87 0.51 4.37
N GLN A 68 -0.83 -0.17 3.23
CA GLN A 68 -0.30 0.33 1.99
C GLN A 68 -1.18 -0.13 0.84
N LEU A 69 -1.32 0.69 -0.20
CA LEU A 69 -1.89 0.24 -1.46
C LEU A 69 -0.75 -0.14 -2.40
N VAL A 70 -0.91 -1.24 -3.12
CA VAL A 70 0.02 -1.65 -4.19
C VAL A 70 -0.76 -1.93 -5.47
N ALA A 71 -0.13 -1.71 -6.61
CA ALA A 71 -0.72 -1.93 -7.93
C ALA A 71 0.36 -2.27 -8.96
N LEU A 72 -0.04 -2.74 -10.13
CA LEU A 72 0.83 -2.85 -11.30
C LEU A 72 0.66 -1.64 -12.23
N SER A 73 1.77 -1.16 -12.78
CA SER A 73 1.76 -0.26 -13.93
C SER A 73 1.42 -1.02 -15.22
N GLU A 74 1.04 -0.29 -16.28
CA GLU A 74 0.78 -0.84 -17.63
C GLU A 74 2.00 -1.58 -18.20
N ASP A 75 3.21 -1.16 -17.85
CA ASP A 75 4.46 -1.82 -18.25
C ASP A 75 4.92 -2.93 -17.28
N GLY A 76 4.05 -3.36 -16.38
CA GLY A 76 4.27 -4.56 -15.54
C GLY A 76 5.24 -4.35 -14.39
N ARG A 77 5.34 -3.13 -13.85
CA ARG A 77 6.16 -2.80 -12.68
C ARG A 77 5.28 -2.66 -11.43
N LEU A 78 5.85 -2.94 -10.27
CA LEU A 78 5.14 -2.84 -8.99
C LEU A 78 5.17 -1.39 -8.49
N VAL A 79 3.99 -0.80 -8.35
CA VAL A 79 3.77 0.53 -7.74
C VAL A 79 3.38 0.31 -6.29
N CYS A 80 4.17 0.85 -5.36
CA CYS A 80 3.84 0.87 -3.93
C CYS A 80 3.55 2.31 -3.50
N HIS A 81 2.32 2.54 -3.04
CA HIS A 81 1.84 3.86 -2.60
C HIS A 81 2.27 4.16 -1.16
N PRO A 82 2.07 5.39 -0.66
CA PRO A 82 2.39 5.74 0.72
C PRO A 82 1.74 4.85 1.78
N VAL A 83 2.45 4.71 2.90
CA VAL A 83 2.00 3.98 4.09
C VAL A 83 1.09 4.88 4.94
N TYR A 84 -0.03 4.31 5.38
CA TYR A 84 -1.02 5.01 6.21
C TYR A 84 -1.35 4.26 7.51
N PRO A 85 -1.71 4.97 8.60
CA PRO A 85 -1.67 6.43 8.70
C PRO A 85 -0.22 6.96 8.70
N GLU A 86 0.02 8.17 8.20
CA GLU A 86 1.38 8.73 8.05
C GLU A 86 2.19 8.67 9.37
N SER A 87 1.52 8.78 10.51
CA SER A 87 2.12 8.69 11.84
C SER A 87 2.86 7.38 12.14
N VAL A 88 2.64 6.32 11.35
CA VAL A 88 3.31 5.02 11.57
C VAL A 88 4.52 4.83 10.69
N GLU A 89 4.81 5.76 9.77
CA GLU A 89 5.92 5.63 8.83
C GLU A 89 7.28 5.52 9.55
N ASP A 90 7.50 6.28 10.62
CA ASP A 90 8.74 6.21 11.40
C ASP A 90 8.95 4.85 12.08
N VAL A 91 7.89 4.09 12.31
CA VAL A 91 7.91 2.81 13.04
C VAL A 91 7.86 1.61 12.10
N LEU A 92 7.01 1.67 11.06
CA LEU A 92 6.74 0.57 10.15
C LEU A 92 7.42 0.75 8.78
N GLY A 93 8.02 1.91 8.51
CA GLY A 93 8.55 2.26 7.19
C GLY A 93 9.55 1.25 6.66
N ASP A 94 10.59 0.92 7.43
CA ASP A 94 11.62 -0.03 7.01
C ASP A 94 11.04 -1.45 6.78
N ALA A 95 10.02 -1.82 7.56
CA ALA A 95 9.35 -3.12 7.43
C ALA A 95 8.46 -3.19 6.19
N PHE A 96 7.75 -2.10 5.84
CA PHE A 96 7.01 -2.00 4.58
C PHE A 96 7.95 -1.97 3.37
N GLU A 97 9.06 -1.23 3.45
CA GLU A 97 10.05 -1.20 2.36
C GLU A 97 10.65 -2.59 2.12
N CYS A 98 10.99 -3.32 3.18
CA CYS A 98 11.42 -4.72 3.07
C CYS A 98 10.33 -5.61 2.45
N PHE A 99 9.07 -5.43 2.85
CA PHE A 99 7.94 -6.15 2.26
C PHE A 99 7.79 -5.86 0.77
N ASP A 100 7.92 -4.61 0.35
CA ASP A 100 7.80 -4.17 -1.04
C ASP A 100 8.91 -4.79 -1.91
N HIS A 101 10.13 -4.82 -1.39
CA HIS A 101 11.27 -5.48 -2.02
C HIS A 101 11.06 -7.00 -2.13
N ASP A 102 10.65 -7.66 -1.05
CA ASP A 102 10.35 -9.11 -1.06
C ASP A 102 9.20 -9.44 -2.04
N LEU A 103 8.19 -8.59 -2.13
CA LEU A 103 7.07 -8.75 -3.06
C LEU A 103 7.54 -8.57 -4.52
N SER A 104 8.35 -7.56 -4.80
CA SER A 104 8.96 -7.32 -6.10
C SER A 104 9.80 -8.52 -6.56
N ASP A 105 10.65 -9.05 -5.68
CA ASP A 105 11.49 -10.20 -5.95
C ASP A 105 10.66 -11.48 -6.13
N PHE A 106 9.63 -11.69 -5.31
CA PHE A 106 8.72 -12.84 -5.42
C PHE A 106 7.95 -12.84 -6.74
N LEU A 107 7.50 -11.67 -7.19
CA LEU A 107 6.77 -11.52 -8.44
C LEU A 107 7.71 -11.51 -9.67
N GLY A 108 9.01 -11.28 -9.47
CA GLY A 108 9.99 -11.16 -10.56
C GLY A 108 9.79 -9.91 -11.41
N ILE A 109 9.23 -8.84 -10.83
CA ILE A 109 8.97 -7.55 -11.50
C ILE A 109 9.64 -6.42 -10.73
N PRO A 110 10.12 -5.35 -11.39
CA PRO A 110 10.81 -4.28 -10.70
C PRO A 110 9.82 -3.32 -10.02
N LEU A 111 10.29 -2.66 -8.95
CA LEU A 111 9.59 -1.53 -8.32
C LEU A 111 9.63 -0.29 -9.22
N VAL A 112 8.53 0.47 -9.23
CA VAL A 112 8.50 1.83 -9.77
C VAL A 112 9.24 2.77 -8.82
N ARG A 113 10.09 3.65 -9.37
CA ARG A 113 10.99 4.55 -8.62
C ARG A 113 10.73 6.03 -8.87
N THR A 114 9.77 6.36 -9.73
CA THR A 114 9.41 7.73 -10.12
C THR A 114 7.90 7.81 -10.30
N ASP A 115 7.32 8.99 -10.14
CA ASP A 115 5.89 9.24 -10.43
C ASP A 115 5.57 9.26 -11.94
N ASP A 116 6.53 8.84 -12.76
CA ASP A 116 6.36 8.64 -14.21
C ASP A 116 5.99 7.17 -14.47
N TYR A 117 4.72 6.86 -14.24
CA TYR A 117 4.11 5.57 -14.56
C TYR A 117 2.66 5.76 -14.98
N GLU A 118 2.18 4.81 -15.78
CA GLU A 118 0.75 4.66 -16.05
C GLU A 118 0.25 3.44 -15.29
N ARG A 119 -0.78 3.61 -14.46
CA ARG A 119 -1.37 2.52 -13.68
C ARG A 119 -2.34 1.72 -14.54
N ALA A 120 -2.25 0.40 -14.48
CA ALA A 120 -3.23 -0.44 -15.15
C ALA A 120 -4.61 -0.32 -14.48
N SER A 121 -5.63 0.03 -15.25
CA SER A 121 -7.03 0.09 -14.78
C SER A 121 -7.83 -1.02 -15.43
N ILE A 122 -8.22 -2.04 -14.65
CA ILE A 122 -9.00 -3.17 -15.21
C ILE A 122 -10.49 -2.84 -15.16
N LEU A 123 -10.99 -2.36 -14.02
CA LEU A 123 -12.42 -2.10 -13.81
C LEU A 123 -12.70 -0.63 -13.51
N SER A 124 -11.87 -0.01 -12.69
CA SER A 124 -12.12 1.32 -12.14
C SER A 124 -11.45 2.41 -12.98
N ARG A 125 -12.20 3.02 -13.89
CA ARG A 125 -11.72 4.05 -14.84
C ARG A 125 -11.13 5.29 -14.18
N ARG A 126 -11.52 5.56 -12.94
CA ARG A 126 -10.97 6.63 -12.10
C ARG A 126 -10.84 6.08 -10.69
N LEU A 127 -9.67 6.30 -10.13
CA LEU A 127 -9.26 5.91 -8.80
C LEU A 127 -8.18 6.90 -8.41
N TRP A 128 -8.27 7.47 -7.21
CA TRP A 128 -7.22 8.34 -6.69
C TRP A 128 -5.87 7.64 -6.70
N ASP A 129 -4.82 8.41 -6.99
CA ASP A 129 -3.45 7.92 -7.12
C ASP A 129 -2.54 8.79 -6.26
N ASP A 130 -2.05 8.23 -5.17
CA ASP A 130 -1.17 8.92 -4.22
C ASP A 130 0.29 8.99 -4.70
N GLY A 131 0.59 8.46 -5.90
CA GLY A 131 1.94 8.38 -6.43
C GLY A 131 2.75 7.25 -5.79
N VAL A 132 4.04 7.20 -6.14
CA VAL A 132 5.00 6.27 -5.54
C VAL A 132 5.36 6.74 -4.15
N TRP A 133 5.44 5.82 -3.20
CA TRP A 133 5.87 6.15 -1.84
C TRP A 133 7.27 6.82 -1.84
N PRO A 134 7.43 8.01 -1.23
CA PRO A 134 8.69 8.76 -1.31
C PRO A 134 9.95 8.05 -0.81
N ARG A 135 9.81 6.98 -0.03
CA ARG A 135 10.96 6.14 0.35
C ARG A 135 11.55 5.39 -0.85
N LEU A 136 10.70 4.94 -1.76
CA LEU A 136 11.12 4.18 -2.94
C LEU A 136 11.62 5.06 -4.08
N THR A 137 11.34 6.38 -4.05
CA THR A 137 11.79 7.33 -5.08
C THR A 137 13.17 7.93 -4.80
N ARG A 138 13.68 7.82 -3.55
CA ARG A 138 14.99 8.35 -3.16
C ARG A 138 16.12 7.42 -3.61
N ASN A 139 16.46 7.47 -4.90
CA ASN A 139 17.79 7.12 -5.43
C ASN A 139 18.03 7.63 -6.87
N ALA A 140 17.56 8.85 -7.19
CA ALA A 140 17.93 9.53 -8.44
C ALA A 140 19.16 10.46 -8.33
N TRP A 141 19.74 10.64 -7.13
CA TRP A 141 20.83 11.59 -6.89
C TRP A 141 21.94 11.03 -5.99
N VAL A 142 22.68 10.03 -6.48
CA VAL A 142 24.09 9.83 -6.13
C VAL A 142 24.83 9.48 -7.43
N ARG A 143 25.54 10.45 -7.99
CA ARG A 143 26.64 10.25 -8.93
C ARG A 143 27.93 10.61 -8.20
#